data_AF-A0A9D7LMH4-F1
#
_entry.id   AF-A0A9D7LMH4-F1
#
_cell.length_a   1.000
_cell.length_b   1.000
_cell.length_c   1.000
_cell.angle_alpha   90.00
_cell.angle_beta   90.00
_cell.angle_gamma   90.00
#
_symmetry.space_group_name_H-M   'P 1'
#
loop_
_entity.id
_entity.type
_entity.pdbx_description
1 polymer ?
#
loop_
_entity_poly.entity_id
_entity_poly.type
_entity_poly.pdbx_seq_one_letter_code
_entity_poly.pdbx_strand_id
1 'polypeptide(L)'
;MQDEAIRSTSEQFGSRIFVDAARIFALSSGVRAVNTSARLHEAGPAIGMHGDDIVAVDAAFSHVLRLRLRQQVAAGPAAETGNGVALANLNEVDMAILRVALRQARRLQQRLKLNYGL
;
A
#
# COMPACT_ATOMS: atom_id res chain seq x y z
N MET A 1 -14.29 -4.57 -20.13
CA MET A 1 -13.22 -5.56 -19.87
C MET A 1 -12.14 -5.05 -18.90
N GLN A 2 -11.79 -3.75 -18.89
CA GLN A 2 -10.82 -3.19 -17.93
C GLN A 2 -11.35 -3.05 -16.48
N ASP A 3 -12.66 -2.87 -16.29
CA ASP A 3 -13.26 -2.68 -14.96
C ASP A 3 -13.27 -3.93 -14.06
N GLU A 4 -13.31 -5.12 -14.66
CA GLU A 4 -13.34 -6.38 -13.90
C GLU A 4 -11.96 -6.78 -13.36
N ALA A 5 -10.90 -6.45 -14.12
CA ALA A 5 -9.52 -6.58 -13.68
C ALA A 5 -9.20 -5.63 -12.50
N ILE A 6 -9.80 -4.44 -12.48
CA ILE A 6 -9.65 -3.46 -11.38
C ILE A 6 -10.40 -3.94 -10.12
N ARG A 7 -11.62 -4.49 -10.26
CA ARG A 7 -12.35 -5.10 -9.14
C ARG A 7 -11.57 -6.24 -8.50
N SER A 8 -11.11 -7.21 -9.29
CA SER A 8 -10.33 -8.36 -8.81
C SER A 8 -9.00 -7.96 -8.16
N THR A 9 -8.29 -6.97 -8.72
CA THR A 9 -7.03 -6.48 -8.12
C THR A 9 -7.24 -5.68 -6.84
N SER A 10 -8.38 -5.00 -6.64
CA SER A 10 -8.64 -4.29 -5.38
C SER A 10 -8.96 -5.23 -4.20
N GLU A 11 -9.52 -6.41 -4.48
CA GLU A 11 -9.79 -7.43 -3.46
C GLU A 11 -8.52 -8.21 -3.07
N GLN A 12 -7.60 -8.42 -4.02
CA GLN A 12 -6.31 -9.10 -3.77
C GLN A 12 -5.18 -8.17 -3.31
N PHE A 13 -5.19 -6.88 -3.65
CA PHE A 13 -4.11 -5.93 -3.32
C PHE A 13 -4.61 -4.80 -2.41
N GLY A 14 -4.83 -5.15 -1.14
CA GLY A 14 -5.00 -4.17 -0.06
C GLY A 14 -3.67 -3.53 0.39
N SER A 15 -3.67 -2.89 1.55
CA SER A 15 -2.47 -2.26 2.15
C SER A 15 -1.32 -3.26 2.45
N ARG A 16 -1.57 -4.56 2.32
CA ARG A 16 -0.64 -5.66 2.63
C ARG A 16 0.68 -5.56 1.88
N ILE A 17 0.66 -5.24 0.59
CA ILE A 17 1.90 -5.16 -0.21
C ILE A 17 2.87 -4.10 0.33
N PHE A 18 2.36 -2.97 0.82
CA PHE A 18 3.18 -1.93 1.44
C PHE A 18 3.79 -2.42 2.76
N VAL A 19 2.99 -3.11 3.57
CA VAL A 19 3.44 -3.67 4.87
C VAL A 19 4.50 -4.74 4.67
N ASP A 20 4.27 -5.67 3.74
CA ASP A 20 5.17 -6.79 3.47
C ASP A 20 6.48 -6.29 2.84
N ALA A 21 6.41 -5.37 1.87
CA ALA A 21 7.60 -4.75 1.29
C ALA A 21 8.43 -4.01 2.35
N ALA A 22 7.81 -3.14 3.16
CA ALA A 22 8.51 -2.41 4.21
C ALA A 22 9.15 -3.35 5.25
N ARG A 23 8.47 -4.45 5.60
CA ARG A 23 9.01 -5.47 6.51
C ARG A 23 10.22 -6.18 5.89
N ILE A 24 10.15 -6.59 4.62
CA ILE A 24 11.27 -7.23 3.93
C ILE A 24 12.47 -6.29 3.88
N PHE A 25 12.26 -5.02 3.51
CA PHE A 25 13.32 -4.03 3.45
C PHE A 25 14.00 -3.87 4.82
N ALA A 26 13.21 -3.66 5.87
CA ALA A 26 13.74 -3.49 7.22
C ALA A 26 14.51 -4.72 7.73
N LEU A 27 14.01 -5.93 7.46
CA LEU A 27 14.71 -7.16 7.83
C LEU A 27 16.02 -7.31 7.05
N SER A 28 16.04 -6.99 5.76
CA SER A 28 17.25 -7.08 4.94
C SER A 28 18.31 -6.06 5.30
N SER A 29 17.92 -4.91 5.86
CA SER A 29 18.81 -3.81 6.24
C SER A 29 19.11 -3.74 7.74
N GLY A 30 18.61 -4.68 8.55
CA GLY A 30 18.82 -4.71 10.00
C GLY A 30 18.09 -3.59 10.78
N VAL A 31 17.09 -2.95 10.18
CA VAL A 31 16.30 -1.86 10.78
C VAL A 31 15.32 -2.42 11.81
N ARG A 32 15.27 -1.81 13.00
CA ARG A 32 14.42 -2.24 14.13
C ARG A 32 13.06 -1.54 14.19
N ALA A 33 12.72 -0.71 13.21
CA ALA A 33 11.44 -0.03 13.14
C ALA A 33 10.25 -1.01 13.19
N VAL A 34 9.22 -0.64 13.95
CA VAL A 34 8.06 -1.51 14.23
C VAL A 34 6.86 -1.22 13.35
N ASN A 35 6.68 0.02 12.92
CA ASN A 35 5.58 0.44 12.05
C ASN A 35 6.03 0.56 10.58
N THR A 36 5.07 0.44 9.65
CA THR A 36 5.36 0.41 8.21
C THR A 36 6.01 1.68 7.68
N SER A 37 5.55 2.85 8.12
CA SER A 37 6.08 4.15 7.66
C SER A 37 7.55 4.31 8.06
N ALA A 38 7.86 4.09 9.34
CA ALA A 38 9.24 4.13 9.85
C ALA A 38 10.14 3.12 9.13
N ARG A 39 9.65 1.89 8.88
CA ARG A 39 10.40 0.90 8.09
C ARG A 39 10.71 1.39 6.68
N LEU A 40 9.75 2.01 5.98
CA LEU A 40 9.98 2.56 4.64
C LEU A 40 11.05 3.67 4.67
N HIS A 41 10.96 4.58 5.63
CA HIS A 41 11.88 5.71 5.75
C HIS A 41 13.29 5.28 6.16
N GLU A 42 13.42 4.34 7.09
CA GLU A 42 14.72 3.89 7.60
C GLU A 42 15.40 2.86 6.69
N ALA A 43 14.63 1.94 6.08
CA ALA A 43 15.19 0.87 5.24
C ALA A 43 15.25 1.22 3.74
N GLY A 44 14.39 2.14 3.28
CA GLY A 44 14.30 2.54 1.87
C GLY A 44 15.64 2.97 1.26
N PRO A 45 16.45 3.83 1.92
CA PRO A 45 17.74 4.25 1.36
C PRO A 45 18.72 3.08 1.18
N ALA A 46 18.73 2.11 2.11
CA ALA A 46 19.63 0.96 2.08
C ALA A 46 19.37 0.02 0.90
N ILE A 47 18.17 0.05 0.31
CA ILE A 47 17.78 -0.73 -0.86
C ILE A 47 17.70 0.10 -2.15
N GLY A 48 18.26 1.31 -2.14
CA GLY A 48 18.35 2.20 -3.29
C GLY A 48 17.03 2.87 -3.68
N MET A 49 16.15 3.17 -2.72
CA MET A 49 15.01 4.08 -2.95
C MET A 49 15.43 5.54 -2.72
N HIS A 50 14.96 6.43 -3.59
CA HIS A 50 15.16 7.88 -3.41
C HIS A 50 14.19 8.44 -2.37
N GLY A 51 14.54 9.57 -1.76
CA GLY A 51 13.69 10.23 -0.75
C GLY A 51 12.27 10.50 -1.23
N ASP A 52 12.13 11.02 -2.44
CA ASP A 52 10.81 11.31 -3.04
C ASP A 52 9.99 10.05 -3.29
N ASP A 53 10.65 8.95 -3.69
CA ASP A 53 9.97 7.66 -3.87
C ASP A 53 9.44 7.13 -2.54
N ILE A 54 10.25 7.23 -1.47
CA ILE A 54 9.86 6.82 -0.11
C ILE A 54 8.64 7.62 0.35
N VAL A 55 8.69 8.95 0.23
CA VAL A 55 7.57 9.84 0.60
C VAL A 55 6.31 9.50 -0.21
N ALA A 56 6.44 9.26 -1.51
CA ALA A 56 5.32 8.90 -2.37
C ALA A 56 4.70 7.54 -1.99
N VAL A 57 5.53 6.55 -1.64
CA VAL A 57 5.05 5.24 -1.16
C VAL A 57 4.35 5.37 0.19
N ASP A 58 4.90 6.14 1.13
CA ASP A 58 4.30 6.32 2.45
C ASP A 58 2.96 7.08 2.37
N ALA A 59 2.88 8.10 1.51
CA ALA A 59 1.64 8.82 1.24
C ALA A 59 0.58 7.90 0.60
N ALA A 60 0.97 7.05 -0.34
CA ALA A 60 0.10 6.04 -0.94
C ALA A 60 -0.44 5.05 0.09
N PHE A 61 0.43 4.51 0.95
CA PHE A 61 0.05 3.61 2.02
C PHE A 61 -0.94 4.27 3.01
N SER A 62 -0.62 5.49 3.44
CA SER A 62 -1.46 6.28 4.34
C SER A 62 -2.84 6.56 3.76
N HIS A 63 -2.93 6.84 2.46
CA HIS A 63 -4.21 7.03 1.78
C HIS A 63 -5.05 5.74 1.78
N VAL A 64 -4.45 4.59 1.44
CA VAL A 64 -5.16 3.30 1.47
C VAL A 64 -5.68 2.98 2.88
N LEU A 65 -4.88 3.20 3.93
CA LEU A 65 -5.33 3.00 5.31
C LEU A 65 -6.50 3.92 5.68
N ARG A 66 -6.47 5.18 5.23
CA ARG A 66 -7.56 6.14 5.47
C ARG A 66 -8.87 5.68 4.82
N LEU A 67 -8.82 5.18 3.59
CA LEU A 67 -10.00 4.65 2.91
C LEU A 67 -10.58 3.44 3.66
N ARG A 68 -9.70 2.53 4.12
CA ARG A 68 -10.12 1.36 4.93
C ARG A 68 -10.77 1.77 6.24
N LEU A 69 -10.18 2.72 6.95
CA LEU A 69 -10.73 3.20 8.22
C LEU A 69 -12.11 3.85 8.01
N ARG A 70 -12.26 4.70 6.99
CA ARG A 70 -13.56 5.31 6.64
C ARG A 70 -14.62 4.24 6.38
N GLN A 71 -14.27 3.19 5.64
CA GLN A 71 -15.18 2.09 5.37
C GLN A 71 -15.57 1.32 6.64
N GLN A 72 -14.60 1.03 7.53
CA GLN A 72 -14.88 0.37 8.81
C GLN A 72 -15.81 1.21 9.70
N VAL A 73 -15.57 2.53 9.78
CA VAL A 73 -16.42 3.45 10.54
C VAL A 73 -17.84 3.48 9.96
N ALA A 74 -17.98 3.49 8.63
CA ALA A 74 -19.27 3.53 7.96
C ALA A 74 -20.06 2.20 8.09
N ALA A 75 -19.37 1.06 8.11
CA ALA A 75 -19.98 -0.26 8.15
C ALA A 75 -20.41 -0.68 9.58
N GLY A 76 -19.87 -0.02 10.61
CA GLY A 76 -20.19 -0.29 12.01
C GLY A 76 -19.54 -1.58 12.55
N PRO A 77 -19.68 -1.85 13.87
CA PRO A 77 -18.96 -2.94 14.55
C PRO A 77 -19.39 -4.36 14.14
N ALA A 78 -20.49 -4.51 13.40
CA ALA A 78 -21.03 -5.81 12.96
C ALA A 78 -20.64 -6.19 11.52
N ALA A 79 -19.96 -5.31 10.78
CA ALA A 79 -19.58 -5.60 9.40
C ALA A 79 -18.33 -6.47 9.31
N GLU A 80 -18.35 -7.45 8.39
CA GLU A 80 -17.18 -8.26 8.07
C GLU A 80 -15.99 -7.37 7.71
N THR A 81 -14.87 -7.59 8.40
CA THR A 81 -13.62 -6.83 8.26
C THR A 81 -12.85 -7.26 7.01
N GLY A 82 -13.47 -7.12 5.84
CA GLY A 82 -12.79 -7.32 4.56
C GLY A 82 -11.56 -6.42 4.41
N ASN A 83 -10.52 -6.93 3.76
CA ASN A 83 -9.30 -6.16 3.47
C ASN A 83 -9.42 -5.27 2.22
N GLY A 84 -10.59 -5.25 1.58
CA GLY A 84 -10.87 -4.47 0.37
C GLY A 84 -11.27 -3.02 0.66
N VAL A 85 -11.14 -2.17 -0.36
CA VAL A 85 -11.65 -0.80 -0.36
C VAL A 85 -12.86 -0.76 -1.30
N ALA A 86 -14.02 -0.34 -0.79
CA ALA A 86 -15.24 -0.21 -1.59
C ALA A 86 -15.10 0.94 -2.60
N LEU A 87 -14.82 0.60 -3.86
CA LEU A 87 -14.57 1.57 -4.93
C LEU A 87 -15.81 2.37 -5.35
N ALA A 88 -17.00 1.78 -5.21
CA ALA A 88 -18.27 2.36 -5.68
C ALA A 88 -18.65 3.68 -4.98
N ASN A 89 -18.10 3.93 -3.79
CA ASN A 89 -18.45 5.08 -2.96
C ASN A 89 -17.34 6.16 -2.92
N LEU A 90 -16.31 6.04 -3.76
CA LEU A 90 -15.21 7.01 -3.82
C LEU A 90 -15.57 8.20 -4.72
N ASN A 91 -15.25 9.40 -4.27
CA ASN A 91 -15.26 10.58 -5.13
C ASN A 91 -14.08 10.54 -6.14
N GLU A 92 -14.11 11.44 -7.12
CA GLU A 92 -13.12 11.50 -8.20
C GLU A 92 -11.68 11.72 -7.70
N VAL A 93 -11.50 12.56 -6.66
CA VAL A 93 -10.19 12.87 -6.09
C VAL A 93 -9.61 11.64 -5.39
N ASP A 94 -10.39 11.00 -4.52
CA ASP A 94 -9.95 9.78 -3.83
C ASP A 94 -9.66 8.66 -4.84
N MET A 95 -10.45 8.53 -5.91
CA MET A 95 -10.18 7.57 -6.99
C MET A 95 -8.85 7.87 -7.72
N ALA A 96 -8.55 9.14 -8.00
CA ALA A 96 -7.30 9.54 -8.63
C ALA A 96 -6.10 9.23 -7.73
N ILE A 97 -6.19 9.55 -6.44
CA ILE A 97 -5.13 9.24 -5.46
C ILE A 97 -4.96 7.73 -5.32
N LEU A 98 -6.05 6.95 -5.28
CA LEU A 98 -5.99 5.50 -5.21
C LEU A 98 -5.29 4.90 -6.42
N ARG A 99 -5.55 5.39 -7.64
CA ARG A 99 -4.83 4.94 -8.85
C ARG A 99 -3.33 5.21 -8.77
N VAL A 100 -2.93 6.36 -8.23
CA VAL A 100 -1.51 6.67 -7.98
C VAL A 100 -0.94 5.74 -6.91
N ALA A 101 -1.67 5.48 -5.84
CA ALA A 101 -1.24 4.57 -4.78
C ALA A 101 -1.03 3.14 -5.31
N LEU A 102 -1.94 2.63 -6.13
CA LEU A 102 -1.78 1.32 -6.78
C LEU A 102 -0.56 1.27 -7.71
N ARG A 103 -0.19 2.39 -8.33
CA ARG A 103 1.06 2.48 -9.10
C ARG A 103 2.30 2.35 -8.21
N GLN A 104 2.29 2.99 -7.03
CA GLN A 104 3.37 2.83 -6.06
C GLN A 104 3.47 1.39 -5.53
N ALA A 105 2.34 0.74 -5.28
CA ALA A 105 2.31 -0.68 -4.91
C ALA A 105 2.97 -1.58 -5.97
N ARG A 106 2.68 -1.36 -7.26
CA ARG A 106 3.32 -2.12 -8.35
C ARG A 106 4.82 -1.87 -8.44
N ARG A 107 5.27 -0.64 -8.19
CA ARG A 107 6.71 -0.30 -8.13
C ARG A 107 7.40 -1.04 -7.00
N LEU A 108 6.77 -1.14 -5.83
CA LEU A 108 7.28 -1.95 -4.72
C LEU A 108 7.38 -3.44 -5.10
N GLN A 109 6.35 -4.01 -5.73
CA GLN A 109 6.39 -5.40 -6.21
C GLN A 109 7.54 -5.62 -7.19
N GLN A 110 7.74 -4.71 -8.14
CA GLN A 110 8.85 -4.80 -9.08
C GLN A 110 10.21 -4.72 -8.37
N ARG A 111 10.34 -3.87 -7.36
CA ARG A 111 11.57 -3.76 -6.57
C ARG A 111 11.83 -5.02 -5.74
N LEU A 112 10.78 -5.65 -5.19
CA LEU A 112 10.89 -6.94 -4.51
C LEU A 112 11.39 -8.04 -5.46
N LYS A 113 10.86 -8.09 -6.68
CA LYS A 113 11.33 -9.02 -7.73
C LYS A 113 12.81 -8.84 -8.04
N LEU A 114 13.23 -7.59 -8.23
CA LEU A 114 14.61 -7.27 -8.62
C LEU A 114 15.62 -7.51 -7.50
N ASN A 115 15.27 -7.17 -6.26
CA ASN A 115 16.21 -7.24 -5.14
C ASN A 115 16.21 -8.61 -4.45
N TYR A 116 15.11 -9.37 -4.51
CA TYR A 116 14.93 -10.61 -3.73
C TYR A 116 14.33 -11.78 -4.51
N GLY A 117 13.98 -11.63 -5.80
CA GLY A 117 13.43 -12.71 -6.62
C GLY A 117 11.98 -13.11 -6.29
N LEU A 118 11.22 -12.22 -5.63
CA LEU A 118 9.82 -12.44 -5.19
C LEU A 118 8.80 -11.80 -6.13
#